data_AF-A0A5J5E6J9-F1
#
_entry.id   AF-A0A5J5E6J9-F1
#
_cell.length_a   1.000
_cell.length_b   1.000
_cell.length_c   1.000
_cell.angle_alpha   90.00
_cell.angle_beta   90.00
_cell.angle_gamma   90.00
#
_symmetry.space_group_name_H-M   'P 1'
#
loop_
_entity.id
_entity.type
_entity.pdbx_description
1 polymer ?
#
loop_
_entity_poly.entity_id
_entity_poly.type
_entity_poly.pdbx_seq_one_letter_code
_entity_poly.pdbx_strand_id
1 'polypeptide(L)'
;MRYALRALAAALTIYAAAGLMSCGQPNTADDGASHAPATPSNVNYTSDAKLNPYYADSLNVKMKRMTANPDIMKAILSDSVISADELNELQRRVVGCYADFGLVYVDLGEGQSQIGTASGQPMGPDSTSKADAQCQDLNYQFNVLATTYYQSIRNPDHADLTLYIVQCLQEHGIVGQTYTADDYRRDQKTQTGPVFGKDAFDAQAHACQSDPLNNGSGKLPKEAQPSAR
;
A
#
# COMPACT_ATOMS: atom_id res chain seq x y z
N MET A 1 -59.62 -35.74 -31.02
CA MET A 1 -59.00 -35.86 -32.36
C MET A 1 -57.70 -35.04 -32.31
N ARG A 2 -56.53 -35.53 -31.92
CA ARG A 2 -55.62 -36.52 -32.54
C ARG A 2 -55.41 -36.29 -34.04
N TYR A 3 -54.32 -35.58 -34.38
CA TYR A 3 -53.35 -36.01 -35.40
C TYR A 3 -51.94 -35.57 -34.99
N ALA A 4 -51.01 -36.50 -35.14
CA ALA A 4 -49.59 -36.44 -34.86
C ALA A 4 -48.82 -36.59 -36.18
N LEU A 5 -47.50 -36.30 -36.15
CA LEU A 5 -46.36 -36.87 -36.91
C LEU A 5 -45.39 -35.73 -37.26
N ARG A 6 -44.16 -35.66 -36.71
CA ARG A 6 -42.95 -36.49 -36.79
C ARG A 6 -41.91 -35.91 -37.78
N ALA A 7 -40.70 -35.83 -37.24
CA ALA A 7 -39.42 -35.34 -37.77
C ALA A 7 -38.97 -35.92 -39.11
N LEU A 8 -38.02 -35.22 -39.76
CA LEU A 8 -36.91 -35.81 -40.51
C LEU A 8 -35.69 -34.89 -40.49
N ALA A 9 -34.56 -35.44 -40.07
CA ALA A 9 -33.23 -34.88 -40.18
C ALA A 9 -32.65 -35.16 -41.59
N ALA A 10 -31.81 -34.27 -42.09
CA ALA A 10 -30.90 -34.57 -43.20
C ALA A 10 -29.57 -33.86 -42.97
N ALA A 11 -28.53 -34.66 -42.77
CA ALA A 11 -27.12 -34.29 -42.82
C ALA A 11 -26.52 -34.89 -44.10
N LEU A 12 -25.64 -34.15 -44.78
CA LEU A 12 -24.54 -34.56 -45.71
C LEU A 12 -24.11 -33.29 -46.51
N THR A 13 -22.86 -32.97 -46.86
CA THR A 13 -21.57 -33.68 -46.86
C THR A 13 -20.42 -32.68 -47.01
N ILE A 14 -19.24 -33.18 -46.64
CA ILE A 14 -17.88 -32.64 -46.63
C ILE A 14 -17.32 -32.36 -48.04
N TYR A 15 -16.44 -31.35 -48.17
CA TYR A 15 -15.32 -31.39 -49.11
C TYR A 15 -14.00 -31.08 -48.39
N ALA A 16 -13.08 -32.04 -48.49
CA ALA A 16 -11.69 -31.95 -48.09
C ALA A 16 -10.83 -31.48 -49.27
N ALA A 17 -9.80 -30.69 -49.00
CA ALA A 17 -8.61 -30.60 -49.85
C ALA A 17 -7.38 -30.47 -48.94
N ALA A 18 -6.39 -31.32 -49.19
CA ALA A 18 -5.20 -31.55 -48.38
C ALA A 18 -3.94 -31.02 -49.09
N GLY A 19 -2.88 -30.81 -48.30
CA GLY A 19 -1.48 -30.64 -48.74
C GLY A 19 -1.03 -29.17 -48.72
N LEU A 20 0.07 -28.76 -48.09
CA LEU A 20 1.37 -29.43 -47.91
C LEU A 20 2.06 -28.96 -46.61
N MET A 21 2.85 -29.87 -46.01
CA MET A 21 3.84 -29.57 -44.96
C MET A 21 4.96 -28.66 -45.51
N SER A 22 5.34 -27.65 -44.73
CA SER A 22 6.67 -27.02 -44.80
C SER A 22 7.10 -26.65 -43.38
N CYS A 23 8.15 -27.29 -42.89
CA CYS A 23 8.88 -26.86 -41.70
C CYS A 23 9.73 -25.65 -42.09
N GLY A 24 9.47 -24.50 -41.48
CA GLY A 24 10.33 -23.33 -41.57
C GLY A 24 10.02 -22.38 -40.43
N GLN A 25 10.94 -22.29 -39.46
CA GLN A 25 11.02 -21.10 -38.60
C GLN A 25 11.47 -19.92 -39.44
N PRO A 26 10.85 -18.75 -39.27
CA PRO A 26 11.54 -17.49 -39.34
C PRO A 26 11.46 -16.79 -37.97
N ASN A 27 12.63 -16.39 -37.48
CA ASN A 27 12.74 -15.37 -36.46
C ASN A 27 12.14 -14.07 -37.01
N THR A 28 11.08 -13.57 -36.40
CA THR A 28 10.73 -12.15 -36.42
C THR A 28 10.24 -11.78 -35.04
N ALA A 29 11.05 -10.95 -34.37
CA ALA A 29 10.62 -10.13 -33.26
C ALA A 29 9.33 -9.39 -33.65
N ASP A 30 8.31 -9.51 -32.82
CA ASP A 30 7.20 -8.58 -32.80
C ASP A 30 7.02 -8.15 -31.35
N ASP A 31 7.80 -7.11 -31.01
CA ASP A 31 7.69 -6.33 -29.80
C ASP A 31 6.34 -5.59 -29.84
N GLY A 32 5.31 -6.26 -29.34
CA GLY A 32 3.95 -5.75 -29.29
C GLY A 32 3.22 -6.15 -28.02
N ALA A 33 3.94 -6.33 -26.90
CA ALA A 33 3.33 -6.38 -25.59
C ALA A 33 2.69 -5.01 -25.33
N SER A 34 1.42 -4.93 -25.68
CA SER A 34 0.50 -3.88 -25.27
C SER A 34 0.58 -3.80 -23.74
N HIS A 35 1.40 -2.89 -23.23
CA HIS A 35 1.39 -2.52 -21.84
C HIS A 35 0.08 -1.76 -21.62
N ALA A 36 -1.01 -2.50 -21.42
CA ALA A 36 -2.13 -1.95 -20.68
C ALA A 36 -1.53 -1.39 -19.38
N PRO A 37 -1.78 -0.11 -19.03
CA PRO A 37 -1.28 0.43 -17.78
C PRO A 37 -1.78 -0.48 -16.66
N ALA A 38 -0.86 -1.02 -15.86
CA ALA A 38 -1.21 -1.83 -14.71
C ALA A 38 -2.21 -1.02 -13.88
N THR A 39 -3.42 -1.57 -13.66
CA THR A 39 -4.35 -0.98 -12.72
C THR A 39 -3.65 -0.94 -11.36
N PRO A 40 -3.55 0.22 -10.69
CA PRO A 40 -2.94 0.28 -9.38
C PRO A 40 -3.66 -0.71 -8.46
N SER A 41 -2.94 -1.70 -7.94
CA SER A 41 -3.49 -2.66 -6.99
C SER A 41 -3.32 -2.10 -5.59
N ASN A 42 -4.40 -2.09 -4.81
CA ASN A 42 -4.33 -1.76 -3.40
C ASN A 42 -3.42 -2.76 -2.67
N VAL A 43 -2.80 -2.31 -1.58
CA VAL A 43 -2.06 -3.19 -0.67
C VAL A 43 -2.95 -4.34 -0.19
N ASN A 44 -2.34 -5.51 0.01
CA ASN A 44 -2.98 -6.65 0.63
C ASN A 44 -2.28 -6.97 1.95
N TYR A 45 -2.97 -6.79 3.06
CA TYR A 45 -2.46 -7.09 4.39
C TYR A 45 -2.51 -8.61 4.61
N THR A 46 -1.42 -9.20 5.10
CA THR A 46 -1.29 -10.67 5.22
C THR A 46 -0.87 -11.15 6.60
N SER A 47 -0.62 -10.23 7.52
CA SER A 47 -0.23 -10.51 8.90
C SER A 47 -0.92 -9.57 9.86
N ASP A 48 -1.15 -10.03 11.08
CA ASP A 48 -1.68 -9.20 12.15
C ASP A 48 -0.56 -8.39 12.81
N ALA A 49 -0.92 -7.23 13.36
CA ALA A 49 -0.03 -6.42 14.15
C ALA A 49 -0.49 -6.33 15.61
N LYS A 50 0.41 -6.68 16.53
CA LYS A 50 0.16 -6.53 17.97
C LYS A 50 0.49 -5.11 18.41
N LEU A 51 -0.42 -4.49 19.14
CA LEU A 51 -0.25 -3.16 19.68
C LEU A 51 0.37 -3.25 21.08
N ASN A 52 1.48 -2.56 21.28
CA ASN A 52 1.96 -2.26 22.63
C ASN A 52 1.04 -1.19 23.28
N PRO A 53 1.16 -0.94 24.60
CA PRO A 53 0.33 0.05 25.28
C PRO A 53 0.40 1.46 24.66
N TYR A 54 1.57 1.86 24.14
CA TYR A 54 1.72 3.17 23.49
C TYR A 54 0.86 3.29 22.22
N TYR A 55 0.89 2.28 21.35
CA TYR A 55 0.08 2.29 20.12
C TYR A 55 -1.41 2.17 20.42
N ALA A 56 -1.80 1.36 21.40
CA ALA A 56 -3.18 1.25 21.85
C ALA A 56 -3.69 2.59 22.42
N ASP A 57 -2.91 3.26 23.27
CA ASP A 57 -3.26 4.57 23.82
C ASP A 57 -3.36 5.65 22.74
N SER A 58 -2.41 5.68 21.80
CA SER A 58 -2.43 6.60 20.65
C SER A 58 -3.67 6.38 19.78
N LEU A 59 -4.03 5.12 19.51
CA LEU A 59 -5.23 4.76 18.77
C LEU A 59 -6.49 5.18 19.54
N ASN A 60 -6.57 4.97 20.85
CA ASN A 60 -7.68 5.39 21.70
C ASN A 60 -7.87 6.92 21.69
N VAL A 61 -6.78 7.71 21.70
CA VAL A 61 -6.86 9.18 21.57
C VAL A 61 -7.41 9.59 20.21
N LYS A 62 -6.99 8.94 19.12
CA LYS A 62 -7.50 9.21 17.77
C LYS A 62 -8.98 8.82 17.64
N MET A 63 -9.37 7.66 18.17
CA MET A 63 -10.75 7.17 18.21
C MET A 63 -11.68 8.17 18.90
N LYS A 64 -11.27 8.77 20.03
CA LYS A 64 -12.07 9.77 20.76
C LYS A 64 -12.34 11.06 19.98
N ARG A 65 -11.58 11.33 18.91
CA ARG A 65 -11.78 12.49 18.03
C ARG A 65 -12.72 12.18 16.85
N MET A 66 -13.11 10.92 16.67
CA MET A 66 -13.97 10.51 15.57
C MET A 66 -15.43 10.79 15.90
N THR A 67 -16.15 11.27 14.88
CA THR A 67 -17.58 11.60 14.93
C THR A 67 -18.47 10.38 14.67
N ALA A 68 -17.95 9.38 13.96
CA ALA A 68 -18.66 8.14 13.61
C ALA A 68 -18.27 6.97 14.54
N ASN A 69 -19.22 6.04 14.71
CA ASN A 69 -19.17 4.94 15.65
C ASN A 69 -18.05 3.93 15.30
N PRO A 70 -16.94 3.86 16.06
CA PRO A 70 -15.74 3.17 15.61
C PRO A 70 -15.72 1.74 16.16
N ASP A 71 -16.74 0.94 15.84
CA ASP A 71 -16.88 -0.40 16.43
C ASP A 71 -15.68 -1.31 16.13
N ILE A 72 -15.08 -1.16 14.94
CA ILE A 72 -13.82 -1.83 14.59
C ILE A 72 -12.66 -1.40 15.49
N MET A 73 -12.55 -0.12 15.84
CA MET A 73 -11.50 0.36 16.75
C MET A 73 -11.74 -0.09 18.18
N LYS A 74 -13.01 -0.19 18.61
CA LYS A 74 -13.34 -0.76 19.93
C LYS A 74 -12.92 -2.23 20.02
N ALA A 75 -13.13 -3.00 18.95
CA ALA A 75 -12.68 -4.40 18.87
C ALA A 75 -11.14 -4.47 18.99
N ILE A 76 -10.43 -3.73 18.14
CA ILE A 76 -8.95 -3.63 18.14
C ILE A 76 -8.40 -3.18 19.50
N LEU A 77 -9.05 -2.21 20.17
CA LEU A 77 -8.61 -1.76 21.50
C LEU A 77 -8.90 -2.80 22.59
N SER A 78 -9.86 -3.70 22.37
CA SER A 78 -10.19 -4.75 23.33
C SER A 78 -9.20 -5.91 23.30
N ASP A 79 -8.65 -6.24 22.14
CA ASP A 79 -7.68 -7.34 21.98
C ASP A 79 -6.25 -6.86 21.74
N SER A 80 -6.06 -5.55 21.52
CA SER A 80 -4.77 -4.92 21.19
C SER A 80 -4.13 -5.52 19.92
N VAL A 81 -4.94 -5.92 18.96
CA VAL A 81 -4.48 -6.47 17.67
C VAL A 81 -5.18 -5.73 16.54
N ILE A 82 -4.41 -5.30 15.54
CA ILE A 82 -4.95 -4.92 14.24
C ILE A 82 -4.78 -6.13 13.33
N SER A 83 -5.86 -6.83 13.02
CA SER A 83 -5.77 -8.00 12.14
C SER A 83 -5.67 -7.60 10.66
N ALA A 84 -5.05 -8.48 9.86
CA ALA A 84 -5.01 -8.32 8.41
C ALA A 84 -6.43 -8.25 7.81
N ASP A 85 -7.35 -9.07 8.32
CA ASP A 85 -8.73 -9.14 7.83
C ASP A 85 -9.51 -7.85 8.10
N GLU A 86 -9.35 -7.25 9.29
CA GLU A 86 -9.97 -5.98 9.63
C GLU A 86 -9.50 -4.83 8.72
N LEU A 87 -8.19 -4.76 8.45
CA LEU A 87 -7.64 -3.75 7.53
C LEU A 87 -8.11 -3.98 6.10
N ASN A 88 -8.04 -5.22 5.61
CA ASN A 88 -8.49 -5.55 4.26
C ASN A 88 -9.99 -5.28 4.07
N GLU A 89 -10.82 -5.56 5.08
CA GLU A 89 -12.25 -5.24 5.05
C GLU A 89 -12.50 -3.74 5.04
N LEU A 90 -11.81 -2.99 5.90
CA LEU A 90 -11.96 -1.55 5.95
C LEU A 90 -11.47 -0.89 4.64
N GLN A 91 -10.37 -1.38 4.07
CA GLN A 91 -9.89 -0.97 2.74
C GLN A 91 -10.95 -1.19 1.67
N ARG A 92 -11.56 -2.39 1.60
CA ARG A 92 -12.63 -2.68 0.64
C ARG A 92 -13.81 -1.72 0.78
N ARG A 93 -14.18 -1.36 2.01
CA ARG A 93 -15.25 -0.39 2.27
C ARG A 93 -14.88 1.00 1.78
N VAL A 94 -13.64 1.47 1.99
CA VAL A 94 -13.17 2.76 1.45
C VAL A 94 -13.17 2.75 -0.07
N VAL A 95 -12.63 1.70 -0.68
CA VAL A 95 -12.61 1.51 -2.14
C VAL A 95 -14.03 1.55 -2.70
N GLY A 96 -14.96 0.83 -2.09
CA GLY A 96 -16.38 0.84 -2.47
C GLY A 96 -17.02 2.23 -2.35
N CYS A 97 -16.76 2.94 -1.24
CA CYS A 97 -17.33 4.27 -1.02
C CYS A 97 -16.93 5.25 -2.13
N TYR A 98 -15.65 5.30 -2.51
CA TYR A 98 -15.20 6.16 -3.60
C TYR A 98 -15.70 5.67 -4.98
N ALA A 99 -15.81 4.36 -5.19
CA ALA A 99 -16.35 3.79 -6.42
C ALA A 99 -17.82 4.18 -6.67
N ASP A 100 -18.63 4.35 -5.63
CA ASP A 100 -20.02 4.83 -5.75
C ASP A 100 -20.12 6.25 -6.35
N PHE A 101 -19.02 7.02 -6.31
CA PHE A 101 -18.90 8.34 -6.96
C PHE A 101 -18.14 8.29 -8.29
N GLY A 102 -17.84 7.10 -8.82
CA GLY A 102 -17.06 6.92 -10.05
C GLY A 102 -15.57 7.20 -9.87
N LEU A 103 -15.08 7.17 -8.62
CA LEU A 103 -13.68 7.43 -8.29
C LEU A 103 -12.93 6.12 -8.01
N VAL A 104 -11.62 6.15 -8.23
CA VAL A 104 -10.71 5.06 -7.92
C VAL A 104 -9.91 5.45 -6.68
N TYR A 105 -10.00 4.62 -5.65
CA TYR A 105 -9.15 4.70 -4.46
C TYR A 105 -8.04 3.66 -4.54
N VAL A 106 -6.82 4.08 -4.23
CA VAL A 106 -5.63 3.23 -4.19
C VAL A 106 -4.94 3.43 -2.86
N ASP A 107 -4.92 2.39 -2.02
CA ASP A 107 -4.01 2.30 -0.87
C ASP A 107 -2.59 2.07 -1.38
N LEU A 108 -1.67 2.97 -1.02
CA LEU A 108 -0.25 2.88 -1.31
C LEU A 108 0.55 2.24 -0.16
N GLY A 109 -0.12 1.90 0.95
CA GLY A 109 0.51 1.47 2.18
C GLY A 109 0.96 2.65 3.04
N GLU A 110 1.41 2.34 4.26
CA GLU A 110 1.88 3.33 5.26
C GLU A 110 0.83 4.39 5.65
N GLY A 111 -0.45 4.11 5.36
CA GLY A 111 -1.55 5.08 5.51
C GLY A 111 -1.54 6.19 4.45
N GLN A 112 -0.87 5.96 3.31
CA GLN A 112 -0.90 6.82 2.14
C GLN A 112 -1.92 6.28 1.14
N SER A 113 -2.64 7.18 0.47
CA SER A 113 -3.64 6.80 -0.52
C SER A 113 -3.69 7.77 -1.69
N GLN A 114 -4.14 7.31 -2.85
CA GLN A 114 -4.48 8.16 -4.00
C GLN A 114 -5.95 8.02 -4.35
N ILE A 115 -6.55 9.14 -4.73
CA ILE A 115 -7.91 9.20 -5.25
C ILE A 115 -7.83 9.81 -6.65
N GLY A 116 -8.45 9.15 -7.62
CA GLY A 116 -8.47 9.61 -9.00
C GLY A 116 -9.71 9.15 -9.75
N THR A 117 -9.70 9.35 -11.07
CA THR A 117 -10.73 8.81 -11.97
C THR A 117 -10.19 7.59 -12.71
N ALA A 118 -11.06 6.65 -13.08
CA ALA A 118 -10.67 5.49 -13.87
C ALA A 118 -10.09 5.87 -15.26
N SER A 119 -10.45 7.06 -15.77
CA SER A 119 -9.97 7.59 -17.04
C SER A 119 -8.68 8.41 -16.92
N GLY A 120 -8.16 8.64 -15.71
CA GLY A 120 -7.02 9.53 -15.44
C GLY A 120 -7.30 11.00 -15.75
N GLN A 121 -8.54 11.37 -16.06
CA GLN A 121 -8.93 12.75 -16.32
C GLN A 121 -9.04 13.54 -15.01
N PRO A 122 -8.73 14.85 -15.02
CA PRO A 122 -8.91 15.71 -13.87
C PRO A 122 -10.34 15.62 -13.33
N MET A 123 -10.47 15.48 -12.01
CA MET A 123 -11.76 15.41 -11.35
C MET A 123 -12.45 16.79 -11.41
N GLY A 124 -13.75 16.82 -11.68
CA GLY A 124 -14.54 18.02 -11.47
C GLY A 124 -14.70 18.28 -9.95
N PRO A 125 -14.58 19.54 -9.48
CA PRO A 125 -14.54 19.87 -8.04
C PRO A 125 -15.76 19.34 -7.27
N ASP A 126 -16.92 19.25 -7.91
CA ASP A 126 -18.16 18.79 -7.28
C ASP A 126 -18.19 17.29 -6.97
N SER A 127 -17.51 16.47 -7.78
CA SER A 127 -17.47 15.01 -7.61
C SER A 127 -16.60 14.60 -6.44
N THR A 128 -15.39 15.18 -6.35
CA THR A 128 -14.46 14.98 -5.23
C THR A 128 -15.06 15.49 -3.92
N SER A 129 -15.66 16.69 -3.93
CA SER A 129 -16.21 17.29 -2.71
C SER A 129 -17.35 16.45 -2.10
N LYS A 130 -18.20 15.84 -2.94
CA LYS A 130 -19.27 14.96 -2.47
C LYS A 130 -18.74 13.62 -1.96
N ALA A 131 -17.80 13.03 -2.70
CA ALA A 131 -17.17 11.78 -2.29
C ALA A 131 -16.44 11.95 -0.96
N ASP A 132 -15.63 13.01 -0.82
CA ASP A 132 -14.94 13.30 0.44
C ASP A 132 -15.93 13.55 1.58
N ALA A 133 -16.98 14.33 1.37
CA ALA A 133 -17.98 14.55 2.42
C ALA A 133 -18.64 13.24 2.93
N GLN A 134 -18.82 12.25 2.06
CA GLN A 134 -19.47 10.97 2.39
C GLN A 134 -18.48 9.89 2.86
N CYS A 135 -17.25 9.90 2.33
CA CYS A 135 -16.25 8.86 2.55
C CYS A 135 -15.16 9.26 3.54
N GLN A 136 -15.02 10.55 3.91
CA GLN A 136 -13.93 11.05 4.76
C GLN A 136 -13.80 10.32 6.09
N ASP A 137 -14.92 10.03 6.78
CA ASP A 137 -14.86 9.38 8.09
C ASP A 137 -14.35 7.94 7.97
N LEU A 138 -14.75 7.25 6.89
CA LEU A 138 -14.31 5.89 6.60
C LEU A 138 -12.85 5.86 6.16
N ASN A 139 -12.44 6.79 5.28
CA ASN A 139 -11.06 6.94 4.84
C ASN A 139 -10.14 7.33 6.00
N TYR A 140 -10.59 8.23 6.89
CA TYR A 140 -9.86 8.61 8.09
C TYR A 140 -9.67 7.42 9.03
N GLN A 141 -10.71 6.61 9.26
CA GLN A 141 -10.60 5.39 10.06
C GLN A 141 -9.56 4.42 9.47
N PHE A 142 -9.61 4.21 8.15
CA PHE A 142 -8.65 3.36 7.45
C PHE A 142 -7.22 3.89 7.61
N ASN A 143 -6.98 5.16 7.32
CA ASN A 143 -5.65 5.77 7.42
C ASN A 143 -5.10 5.69 8.86
N VAL A 144 -5.94 5.94 9.87
CA VAL A 144 -5.54 5.81 11.28
C VAL A 144 -5.09 4.38 11.61
N LEU A 145 -5.84 3.37 11.17
CA LEU A 145 -5.50 1.97 11.43
C LEU A 145 -4.29 1.52 10.62
N ALA A 146 -4.24 1.81 9.32
CA ALA A 146 -3.12 1.48 8.45
C ALA A 146 -1.81 2.10 8.98
N THR A 147 -1.79 3.39 9.30
CA THR A 147 -0.60 4.02 9.90
C THR A 147 -0.21 3.37 11.22
N THR A 148 -1.17 3.07 12.10
CA THR A 148 -0.88 2.43 13.40
C THR A 148 -0.32 1.02 13.21
N TYR A 149 -0.88 0.25 12.27
CA TYR A 149 -0.39 -1.06 11.86
C TYR A 149 1.08 -0.97 11.42
N TYR A 150 1.39 -0.10 10.45
CA TYR A 150 2.76 0.04 9.94
C TYR A 150 3.76 0.49 11.00
N GLN A 151 3.35 1.40 11.90
CA GLN A 151 4.22 1.82 13.00
C GLN A 151 4.48 0.67 13.98
N SER A 152 3.44 -0.10 14.33
CA SER A 152 3.57 -1.22 15.28
C SER A 152 4.40 -2.39 14.74
N ILE A 153 4.41 -2.63 13.43
CA ILE A 153 5.29 -3.64 12.84
C ILE A 153 6.74 -3.15 12.71
N ARG A 154 6.96 -1.86 12.40
CA ARG A 154 8.30 -1.29 12.20
C ARG A 154 9.02 -1.04 13.52
N ASN A 155 8.29 -0.58 14.53
CA ASN A 155 8.83 -0.21 15.82
C ASN A 155 7.96 -0.79 16.95
N PRO A 156 7.89 -2.14 17.09
CA PRO A 156 6.97 -2.79 18.04
C PRO A 156 7.18 -2.38 19.49
N ASP A 157 8.39 -1.97 19.86
CA ASP A 157 8.74 -1.52 21.22
C ASP A 157 8.58 -0.01 21.42
N HIS A 158 8.21 0.73 20.37
CA HIS A 158 8.18 2.19 20.35
C HIS A 158 9.49 2.81 20.89
N ALA A 159 10.62 2.30 20.40
CA ALA A 159 11.93 2.82 20.70
C ALA A 159 12.14 4.21 20.07
N ASP A 160 13.00 5.03 20.69
CA ASP A 160 13.52 6.25 20.04
C ASP A 160 14.36 5.84 18.83
N LEU A 161 13.79 6.01 17.63
CA LEU A 161 14.43 5.64 16.37
C LEU A 161 15.59 6.56 16.00
N THR A 162 15.75 7.71 16.64
CA THR A 162 16.76 8.72 16.26
C THR A 162 18.16 8.14 16.23
N LEU A 163 18.51 7.31 17.23
CA LEU A 163 19.84 6.68 17.29
C LEU A 163 20.08 5.75 16.10
N TYR A 164 19.07 4.96 15.73
CA TYR A 164 19.14 4.02 14.61
C TYR A 164 19.17 4.73 13.26
N ILE A 165 18.41 5.84 13.11
CA ILE A 165 18.46 6.67 11.91
C ILE A 165 19.87 7.25 11.75
N VAL A 166 20.42 7.87 12.80
CA VAL A 166 21.78 8.44 12.75
C VAL A 166 22.82 7.38 12.42
N GLN A 167 22.72 6.20 13.04
CA GLN A 167 23.61 5.09 12.74
C GLN A 167 23.52 4.68 11.26
N CYS A 168 22.31 4.49 10.72
CA CYS A 168 22.11 4.17 9.30
C CYS A 168 22.70 5.24 8.37
N LEU A 169 22.48 6.52 8.69
CA LEU A 169 23.04 7.63 7.92
C LEU A 169 24.57 7.66 7.94
N GLN A 170 25.19 7.31 9.07
CA GLN A 170 26.65 7.20 9.22
C GLN A 170 27.21 6.02 8.44
N GLU A 171 26.56 4.85 8.51
CA GLU A 171 26.95 3.63 7.80
C GLU A 171 26.91 3.83 6.28
N HIS A 172 25.96 4.63 5.79
CA HIS A 172 25.86 4.99 4.37
C HIS A 172 26.68 6.23 3.98
N GLY A 173 27.43 6.84 4.92
CA GLY A 173 28.28 8.00 4.64
C GLY A 173 27.52 9.28 4.29
N ILE A 174 26.21 9.34 4.56
CA ILE A 174 25.35 10.51 4.31
C ILE A 174 25.68 11.62 5.31
N VAL A 175 26.07 11.24 6.53
CA VAL A 175 26.54 12.14 7.58
C VAL A 175 27.90 11.68 8.10
N GLY A 176 28.66 12.61 8.68
CA GLY A 176 29.94 12.29 9.31
C GLY A 176 29.78 11.45 10.59
N GLN A 177 30.82 10.72 10.96
CA GLN A 177 30.86 9.87 12.18
C GLN A 177 30.68 10.66 13.49
N THR A 178 30.84 11.99 13.46
CA THR A 178 30.60 12.87 14.60
C THR A 178 29.17 13.41 14.67
N TYR A 179 28.32 13.12 13.69
CA TYR A 179 26.91 13.54 13.67
C TYR A 179 26.14 12.78 14.73
N THR A 180 25.35 13.47 15.54
CA THR A 180 24.67 12.90 16.72
C THR A 180 23.15 12.90 16.59
N ALA A 181 22.48 12.19 17.49
CA ALA A 181 21.03 12.25 17.62
C ALA A 181 20.50 13.67 17.92
N ASP A 182 21.29 14.47 18.64
CA ASP A 182 20.91 15.86 18.93
C ASP A 182 21.10 16.77 17.72
N ASP A 183 22.11 16.51 16.88
CA ASP A 183 22.23 17.14 15.57
C ASP A 183 21.02 16.82 14.70
N TYR A 184 20.66 15.53 14.62
CA TYR A 184 19.48 15.09 13.87
C TYR A 184 18.20 15.77 14.34
N ARG A 185 17.94 15.81 15.65
CA ARG A 185 16.75 16.46 16.21
C ARG A 185 16.73 17.96 15.97
N ARG A 186 17.87 18.64 16.10
CA ARG A 186 18.00 20.06 15.78
C ARG A 186 17.67 20.29 14.30
N ASP A 187 18.33 19.54 13.42
CA ASP A 187 18.22 19.63 11.97
C ASP A 187 16.78 19.34 11.50
N GLN A 188 16.13 18.35 12.08
CA GLN A 188 14.71 18.06 11.88
C GLN A 188 13.83 19.25 12.29
N LYS A 189 14.08 19.84 13.46
CA LYS A 189 13.30 20.96 13.97
C LYS A 189 13.48 22.23 13.14
N THR A 190 14.71 22.50 12.68
CA THR A 190 15.02 23.69 11.86
C THR A 190 14.78 23.46 10.38
N GLN A 191 14.47 22.23 9.96
CA GLN A 191 14.30 21.84 8.55
C GLN A 191 15.55 22.17 7.72
N THR A 192 16.72 21.91 8.29
CA THR A 192 18.04 22.17 7.69
C THR A 192 18.94 20.96 7.88
N GLY A 193 19.94 20.79 7.02
CA GLY A 193 20.99 19.80 7.23
C GLY A 193 21.10 18.82 6.07
N PRO A 194 21.82 17.71 6.26
CA PRO A 194 22.15 16.77 5.17
C PRO A 194 20.94 15.97 4.69
N VAL A 195 19.95 15.75 5.55
CA VAL A 195 18.77 14.92 5.30
C VAL A 195 17.45 15.67 5.50
N PHE A 196 17.52 16.99 5.66
CA PHE A 196 16.38 17.88 5.83
C PHE A 196 16.57 19.17 5.02
N GLY A 197 15.49 19.65 4.40
CA GLY A 197 15.49 20.89 3.62
C GLY A 197 15.26 20.66 2.12
N LYS A 198 15.18 21.76 1.37
CA LYS A 198 14.72 21.78 -0.04
C LYS A 198 15.57 20.96 -1.02
N ASP A 199 16.83 20.71 -0.70
CA ASP A 199 17.78 19.99 -1.56
C ASP A 199 18.13 18.59 -1.02
N ALA A 200 17.51 18.17 0.10
CA ALA A 200 17.86 16.95 0.83
C ALA A 200 17.10 15.72 0.32
N PHE A 201 17.10 15.49 -0.99
CA PHE A 201 16.50 14.30 -1.58
C PHE A 201 17.57 13.24 -1.90
N ASP A 202 17.82 12.39 -0.91
CA ASP A 202 18.65 11.20 -1.04
C ASP A 202 17.79 9.97 -0.71
N ALA A 203 17.68 9.03 -1.65
CA ALA A 203 16.83 7.84 -1.49
C ALA A 203 17.30 6.94 -0.33
N GLN A 204 18.61 6.91 -0.07
CA GLN A 204 19.19 6.15 1.03
C GLN A 204 18.91 6.84 2.36
N ALA A 205 18.98 8.17 2.42
CA ALA A 205 18.56 8.93 3.60
C ALA A 205 17.08 8.68 3.92
N HIS A 206 16.22 8.67 2.90
CA HIS A 206 14.81 8.36 3.08
C HIS A 206 14.60 6.93 3.60
N ALA A 207 15.32 5.94 3.06
CA ALA A 207 15.26 4.57 3.57
C ALA A 207 15.65 4.48 5.05
N CYS A 208 16.74 5.16 5.46
CA CYS A 208 17.16 5.26 6.85
C CYS A 208 16.09 5.90 7.75
N GLN A 209 15.35 6.88 7.24
CA GLN A 209 14.30 7.55 8.02
C GLN A 209 13.00 6.73 8.12
N SER A 210 12.66 5.98 7.07
CA SER A 210 11.37 5.29 6.96
C SER A 210 11.34 3.93 7.69
N ASP A 211 12.46 3.22 7.75
CA ASP A 211 12.56 1.92 8.44
C ASP A 211 13.99 1.68 8.99
N PRO A 212 14.45 2.49 9.97
CA PRO A 212 15.80 2.39 10.53
C PRO A 212 16.08 1.06 11.25
N LEU A 213 15.03 0.32 11.62
CA LEU A 213 15.14 -1.00 12.26
C LEU A 213 15.10 -2.15 11.23
N ASN A 214 14.82 -1.85 9.96
CA ASN A 214 14.68 -2.83 8.87
C ASN A 214 13.63 -3.92 9.19
N ASN A 215 12.51 -3.52 9.79
CA ASN A 215 11.44 -4.40 10.27
C ASN A 215 10.22 -4.43 9.33
N GLY A 216 10.01 -3.40 8.51
CA GLY A 216 8.81 -3.22 7.69
C GLY A 216 9.05 -3.23 6.17
N SER A 217 10.29 -3.28 5.72
CA SER A 217 10.67 -3.40 4.32
C SER A 217 11.37 -4.75 4.10
N GLY A 218 10.97 -5.49 3.08
CA GLY A 218 11.57 -6.79 2.78
C GLY A 218 13.10 -6.66 2.64
N LYS A 219 13.82 -7.15 3.65
CA LYS A 219 15.28 -7.36 3.71
C LYS A 219 16.11 -6.48 2.76
N LEU A 220 16.67 -5.39 3.27
CA LEU A 220 18.01 -5.02 2.83
C LEU A 220 18.97 -6.19 3.16
N PRO A 221 19.91 -6.57 2.27
CA PRO A 221 20.70 -7.79 2.39
C PRO A 221 21.39 -7.91 3.74
N LYS A 222 21.25 -9.09 4.38
CA LYS A 222 22.09 -9.50 5.51
C LYS A 222 23.54 -9.71 5.04
N GLU A 223 24.30 -8.65 4.89
CA GLU A 223 25.77 -8.73 4.81
C GLU A 223 26.40 -7.53 5.53
N ALA A 224 26.27 -7.48 6.85
CA ALA A 224 27.24 -6.86 7.78
C ALA A 224 26.72 -6.89 9.22
N GLN A 225 26.55 -8.08 9.80
CA GLN A 225 26.66 -8.20 11.26
C GLN A 225 28.10 -8.63 11.55
N PRO A 226 29.01 -7.75 12.01
CA PRO A 226 30.26 -8.24 12.58
C PRO A 226 29.91 -8.98 13.87
N SER A 227 30.26 -10.27 13.90
CA SER A 227 30.17 -11.11 15.09
C SER A 227 30.90 -10.46 16.26
N ALA A 228 30.27 -10.49 17.43
CA ALA A 228 30.94 -10.19 18.68
C ALA A 228 32.23 -11.01 18.81
N ARG A 229 33.36 -10.31 18.90
CA ARG A 229 34.57 -10.71 19.62
C ARG A 229 35.19 -9.48 20.25
#